data_AF-A0A073J836-F1
#
_entry.id   AF-A0A073J836-F1
#
_cell.length_a   1.000
_cell.length_b   1.000
_cell.length_c   1.000
_cell.angle_alpha   90.00
_cell.angle_beta   90.00
_cell.angle_gamma   90.00
#
_symmetry.space_group_name_H-M   'P 1'
#
loop_
_entity.id
_entity.type
_entity.pdbx_description
1 polymer ?
#
loop_
_entity_poly.entity_id
_entity_poly.type
_entity_poly.pdbx_seq_one_letter_code
_entity_poly.pdbx_strand_id
1 'polypeptide(L)'
;MFSKIVAGLADLDDAGVDGDAAARAGFLEWVFTLPQDVRPRQAAQDVLSHWEDENPGPAVSAFRDHLKAATRYMPTPQRRGGAAGRRVVH
;
A
#
# COMPACT_ATOMS: atom_id res chain seq x y z
N MET A 1 -6.65 13.06 5.12
CA MET A 1 -7.02 11.64 5.27
C MET A 1 -5.87 10.85 5.88
N PHE A 2 -4.69 10.86 5.25
CA PHE A 2 -3.47 10.20 5.72
C PHE A 2 -3.17 10.34 7.22
N SER A 3 -3.08 11.58 7.74
CA SER A 3 -2.79 11.83 9.17
C SER A 3 -3.83 11.22 10.14
N LYS A 4 -5.10 11.10 9.73
CA LYS A 4 -6.13 10.43 10.56
C LYS A 4 -5.94 8.91 10.61
N ILE A 5 -5.48 8.31 9.51
CA ILE A 5 -5.17 6.88 9.44
C ILE A 5 -3.98 6.57 10.38
N VAL A 6 -2.91 7.38 10.32
CA VAL A 6 -1.74 7.19 11.19
C VAL A 6 -2.11 7.35 12.67
N ALA A 7 -2.88 8.37 13.03
CA ALA A 7 -3.34 8.57 14.41
C ALA A 7 -4.19 7.39 14.90
N GLY A 8 -5.15 6.93 14.09
CA GLY A 8 -5.99 5.77 14.46
C GLY A 8 -5.20 4.46 14.59
N LEU A 9 -4.12 4.28 13.82
CA LEU A 9 -3.23 3.12 13.98
C LEU A 9 -2.43 3.18 15.28
N ALA A 10 -1.97 4.37 15.68
CA ALA A 10 -1.29 4.54 16.96
C ALA A 10 -2.23 4.25 18.15
N ASP A 11 -3.48 4.70 18.10
CA ASP A 11 -4.50 4.39 19.12
C ASP A 11 -4.79 2.87 19.24
N LEU A 12 -4.67 2.13 18.14
CA LEU A 12 -4.88 0.68 18.11
C LEU A 12 -3.71 -0.12 18.71
N ASP A 13 -2.48 0.39 18.57
CA ASP A 13 -1.31 -0.20 19.23
C ASP A 13 -1.49 -0.17 20.75
N ASP A 14 -1.99 0.93 21.30
CA ASP A 14 -2.28 1.07 22.74
C ASP A 14 -3.42 0.13 23.21
N ALA A 15 -4.33 -0.24 22.31
CA ALA A 15 -5.46 -1.12 22.59
C ALA A 15 -5.13 -2.63 22.45
N GLY A 16 -3.91 -2.99 21.98
CA GLY A 16 -3.48 -4.38 21.81
C GLY A 16 -4.23 -5.14 20.70
N VAL A 17 -4.74 -4.44 19.69
CA VAL A 17 -5.44 -5.02 18.53
C VAL A 17 -4.41 -5.55 17.52
N ASP A 18 -4.82 -6.47 16.63
CA ASP A 18 -3.99 -6.94 15.51
C ASP A 18 -3.63 -5.77 14.56
N GLY A 19 -2.44 -5.21 14.78
CA GLY A 19 -1.93 -4.04 14.06
C GLY A 19 -1.67 -4.29 12.57
N ASP A 20 -1.41 -5.53 12.14
CA ASP A 20 -1.13 -5.83 10.73
C ASP A 20 -2.41 -5.73 9.88
N ALA A 21 -3.51 -6.29 10.38
CA ALA A 21 -4.82 -6.18 9.72
C ALA A 21 -5.28 -4.71 9.62
N ALA A 22 -5.10 -3.94 10.69
CA ALA A 22 -5.43 -2.52 10.72
C ALA A 22 -4.56 -1.70 9.77
N ALA A 23 -3.24 -1.94 9.78
CA ALA A 23 -2.29 -1.29 8.88
C ALA A 23 -2.63 -1.55 7.41
N ARG A 24 -2.95 -2.79 7.05
CA ARG A 24 -3.38 -3.16 5.71
C ARG A 24 -4.68 -2.46 5.31
N ALA A 25 -5.67 -2.44 6.20
CA ALA A 25 -6.94 -1.77 5.95
C ALA A 25 -6.74 -0.25 5.73
N GLY A 26 -5.97 0.40 6.60
CA GLY A 26 -5.62 1.81 6.49
C GLY A 26 -4.84 2.13 5.20
N PHE A 27 -3.92 1.24 4.78
CA PHE A 27 -3.22 1.40 3.51
C PHE A 27 -4.19 1.35 2.32
N LEU A 28 -5.10 0.38 2.28
CA LEU A 28 -6.10 0.27 1.20
C LEU A 28 -7.06 1.45 1.19
N GLU A 29 -7.52 1.89 2.36
CA GLU A 29 -8.35 3.10 2.49
C GLU A 29 -7.62 4.30 1.90
N TRP A 30 -6.36 4.52 2.28
CA TRP A 30 -5.56 5.62 1.73
C TRP A 30 -5.42 5.52 0.20
N VAL A 31 -5.09 4.34 -0.35
CA VAL A 31 -4.97 4.13 -1.79
C VAL A 31 -6.28 4.46 -2.53
N PHE A 32 -7.43 4.04 -2.00
CA PHE A 32 -8.72 4.32 -2.64
C PHE A 32 -9.15 5.78 -2.54
N THR A 33 -8.51 6.58 -1.69
CA THR A 33 -8.78 8.02 -1.55
C THR A 33 -7.89 8.89 -2.44
N LEU A 34 -6.91 8.28 -3.11
CA LEU A 34 -6.06 9.00 -4.05
C LEU A 34 -6.88 9.48 -5.27
N PRO A 35 -6.57 10.68 -5.81
CA PRO A 35 -7.10 11.12 -7.09
C PRO A 35 -6.79 10.12 -8.22
N GLN A 36 -7.68 10.01 -9.20
CA GLN A 36 -7.58 9.00 -10.28
C GLN A 36 -6.34 9.18 -11.18
N ASP A 37 -5.80 10.40 -11.24
CA ASP A 37 -4.61 10.77 -11.99
C ASP A 37 -3.30 10.53 -11.22
N VAL A 38 -3.39 10.26 -9.92
CA VAL A 38 -2.22 10.03 -9.06
C VAL A 38 -1.85 8.55 -9.06
N ARG A 39 -0.60 8.25 -9.42
CA ARG A 39 -0.07 6.89 -9.34
C ARG A 39 0.22 6.53 -7.88
N PRO A 40 -0.29 5.40 -7.34
CA PRO A 40 -0.05 5.00 -5.95
C PRO A 40 1.43 4.93 -5.57
N ARG A 41 2.29 4.51 -6.51
CA ARG A 41 3.74 4.49 -6.34
C ARG A 41 4.31 5.88 -6.03
N GLN A 42 3.91 6.89 -6.79
CA GLN A 42 4.39 8.27 -6.62
C GLN A 42 3.88 8.84 -5.30
N ALA A 43 2.58 8.69 -5.01
CA ALA A 43 2.01 9.14 -3.75
C ALA A 43 2.71 8.51 -2.53
N ALA A 44 3.08 7.22 -2.61
CA ALA A 44 3.78 6.54 -1.54
C ALA A 44 5.21 7.08 -1.36
N GLN A 45 5.90 7.44 -2.46
CA GLN A 45 7.22 8.08 -2.40
C GLN A 45 7.13 9.46 -1.75
N ASP A 46 6.14 10.28 -2.14
CA ASP A 46 5.93 11.62 -1.61
C ASP A 46 5.60 11.58 -0.11
N VAL A 47 4.79 10.62 0.32
CA VAL A 47 4.51 10.41 1.75
C VAL A 47 5.78 10.02 2.50
N LEU A 48 6.55 9.05 1.98
CA LEU A 48 7.76 8.56 2.64
C LEU A 48 8.87 9.61 2.71
N SER A 49 8.94 10.56 1.77
CA SER A 49 9.94 11.64 1.81
C SER A 49 9.68 12.67 2.91
N HIS A 50 8.45 12.75 3.41
CA HIS A 50 8.04 13.64 4.50
C HIS A 50 7.77 12.87 5.81
N TRP A 51 8.18 11.61 5.88
CA TRP A 51 7.97 10.78 7.06
C TRP A 51 9.05 11.08 8.12
N GLU A 52 8.65 11.75 9.20
CA GLU A 52 9.58 12.20 10.25
C GLU A 52 9.71 11.22 11.43
N ASP A 53 8.74 10.33 11.64
CA ASP A 53 8.76 9.40 12.77
C ASP A 53 9.74 8.23 12.54
N GLU A 54 10.85 8.24 13.28
CA GLU A 54 11.91 7.24 13.20
C GLU A 54 11.56 5.93 13.91
N ASN A 55 10.73 5.97 14.95
CA ASN A 55 10.40 4.80 15.78
C ASN A 55 8.88 4.69 16.04
N PRO A 56 8.09 4.48 14.98
CA PRO A 56 6.65 4.31 15.12
C PRO A 56 6.30 3.01 15.87
N GLY A 57 5.11 3.01 16.49
CA GLY A 57 4.50 1.80 17.05
C GLY A 57 4.27 0.70 16.00
N PRO A 58 4.00 -0.55 16.42
CA PRO A 58 3.88 -1.71 15.53
C PRO A 58 2.92 -1.52 14.34
N ALA A 59 1.70 -1.03 14.55
CA ALA A 59 0.71 -0.86 13.49
C ALA A 59 1.12 0.24 12.51
N VAL A 60 1.65 1.36 13.03
CA VAL A 60 2.16 2.45 12.19
C VAL A 60 3.39 2.00 11.39
N SER A 61 4.25 1.17 11.98
CA SER A 61 5.40 0.56 11.31
C SER A 61 4.97 -0.38 10.17
N ALA A 62 3.98 -1.25 10.40
CA ALA A 62 3.42 -2.14 9.37
C ALA A 62 2.78 -1.34 8.21
N PHE A 63 2.09 -0.23 8.52
CA PHE A 63 1.54 0.67 7.49
C PHE A 63 2.65 1.33 6.67
N ARG A 64 3.72 1.80 7.33
CA ARG A 64 4.91 2.34 6.67
C ARG A 64 5.56 1.30 5.74
N ASP A 65 5.57 0.03 6.12
CA ASP A 65 6.10 -1.05 5.29
C ASP A 65 5.24 -1.34 4.04
N HIS A 66 3.91 -1.23 4.14
CA HIS A 66 3.05 -1.25 2.95
C HIS A 66 3.34 -0.09 1.98
N LEU A 67 3.57 1.14 2.49
CA LEU A 67 4.00 2.26 1.66
C LEU A 67 5.33 1.96 0.96
N LYS A 68 6.33 1.46 1.71
CA LYS A 68 7.63 1.06 1.13
C LYS A 68 7.44 0.00 0.05
N ALA A 69 6.61 -1.01 0.29
CA ALA A 69 6.32 -2.05 -0.69
C ALA A 69 5.68 -1.49 -1.96
N ALA A 70 4.77 -0.51 -1.84
CA ALA A 70 4.14 0.17 -2.98
C ALA A 70 5.12 0.98 -3.83
N THR A 71 6.27 1.40 -3.27
CA THR A 71 7.32 2.10 -4.05
C THR A 71 8.12 1.16 -4.95
N ARG A 72 8.11 -0.14 -4.67
CA ARG A 72 8.90 -1.14 -5.39
C ARG A 72 8.37 -1.32 -6.80
N TYR A 73 9.30 -1.48 -7.74
CA TYR A 73 8.94 -1.84 -9.10
C TYR A 73 8.37 -3.27 -9.12
N MET A 74 7.12 -3.41 -9.56
CA MET A 74 6.53 -4.69 -9.89
C MET A 74 6.61 -4.86 -11.42
N PRO A 75 7.25 -5.93 -11.92
CA PRO A 75 7.24 -6.19 -13.36
C PRO A 75 5.81 -6.41 -13.82
N THR A 76 5.47 -5.91 -15.02
CA THR A 76 4.19 -6.20 -15.65
C THR A 76 4.02 -7.72 -15.72
N PRO A 77 2.96 -8.29 -15.12
CA PRO A 77 2.76 -9.73 -15.14
C PRO A 77 2.65 -10.20 -16.58
N GLN A 78 3.63 -11.00 -17.01
CA GLN A 78 3.64 -11.56 -18.36
C GLN A 78 2.56 -12.63 -18.43
N ARG A 79 1.46 -12.32 -19.15
CA ARG A 79 0.40 -13.29 -19.42
C ARG A 79 1.02 -14.47 -20.19
N ARG A 80 1.15 -15.62 -19.55
CA ARG A 80 1.52 -16.88 -20.23
C ARG A 80 0.33 -17.34 -21.07
N GLY A 81 0.33 -16.97 -22.37
CA GLY A 81 -0.40 -17.64 -23.45
C GLY A 81 -1.92 -17.66 -23.34
N GLY A 82 -2.58 -16.73 -24.03
CA GLY A 82 -4.05 -16.72 -24.15
C GLY A 82 -4.55 -16.14 -25.47
N ALA A 83 -3.94 -16.50 -26.59
CA ALA A 83 -4.51 -16.28 -27.94
C ALA A 83 -3.73 -17.04 -29.04
N ALA A 84 -2.40 -17.18 -28.89
CA ALA A 84 -1.54 -17.77 -29.93
C ALA A 84 -1.65 -19.30 -30.08
N GLY A 85 -2.43 -19.97 -29.23
CA GLY A 85 -2.64 -21.43 -29.28
C GLY A 85 -3.77 -21.87 -30.23
N ARG A 86 -4.61 -20.97 -30.74
CA ARG A 86 -5.63 -21.30 -31.75
C ARG A 86 -5.12 -20.94 -33.14
N ARG A 87 -4.15 -21.71 -33.64
CA ARG A 87 -4.04 -21.87 -35.10
C ARG A 87 -5.22 -22.72 -35.52
N VAL A 88 -6.16 -22.07 -36.20
CA VAL A 88 -7.27 -22.71 -36.92
C VAL A 88 -6.66 -23.80 -37.80
N VAL A 89 -7.00 -25.06 -37.50
CA VAL A 89 -6.74 -26.19 -38.40
C VAL A 89 -7.95 -26.28 -39.33
N HIS A 90 -7.63 -26.42 -40.62
CA HIS A 90 -8.53 -26.39 -41.78
C HIS A 90 -9.82 -27.20 -41.66
#